data_AF-A0A7K0N6V6-F1
#
_entry.id   AF-A0A7K0N6V6-F1
#
_cell.length_a   1.000
_cell.length_b   1.000
_cell.length_c   1.000
_cell.angle_alpha   90.00
_cell.angle_beta   90.00
_cell.angle_gamma   90.00
#
_symmetry.space_group_name_H-M   'P 1'
#
loop_
_entity.id
_entity.type
_entity.pdbx_description
1 polymer ?
#
loop_
_entity_poly.entity_id
_entity_poly.type
_entity_poly.pdbx_seq_one_letter_code
_entity_poly.pdbx_strand_id
1 'polypeptide(L)'
;MATHSPLAPATPWVEVAATEHDWDQADPKLLTSMLSQLALIRSFEEYVLILAGKGLIHGPAHSSIGQEGGAVGSIITLTGADEVNGSHRGHHQFLAKALAYVEPAGIDPTADLTPAVREVLTRSLAEICGLARGYCRGRGGSMHLQWKEAGAMGTNAIVGGGVPQAAGFAW
;
A
#
# COMPACT_ATOMS: atom_id res chain seq x y z
N MET A 1 23.47 11.27 42.18
CA MET A 1 22.04 11.61 41.95
C MET A 1 21.90 12.00 40.49
N ALA A 2 20.90 11.47 39.79
CA ALA A 2 20.63 11.88 38.41
C ALA A 2 19.93 13.25 38.40
N THR A 3 20.32 14.12 37.48
CA THR A 3 19.67 15.41 37.22
C THR A 3 18.61 15.20 36.14
N HIS A 4 17.40 15.72 36.37
CA HIS A 4 16.30 15.67 35.41
C HIS A 4 15.94 17.10 34.99
N SER A 5 15.79 17.33 33.68
CA SER A 5 15.34 18.62 33.11
C SER A 5 14.14 18.37 32.21
N PRO A 6 12.94 18.88 32.57
CA PRO A 6 11.76 18.77 31.72
C PRO A 6 11.96 19.57 30.42
N LEU A 7 11.67 18.95 29.28
CA LEU A 7 11.66 19.63 27.98
C LEU A 7 10.22 19.84 27.53
N ALA A 8 9.97 20.95 26.84
CA ALA A 8 8.72 21.20 26.12
C ALA A 8 8.94 21.00 24.61
N PRO A 9 7.95 20.48 23.87
CA PRO A 9 8.07 20.31 22.43
C PRO A 9 8.17 21.68 21.73
N ALA A 10 8.98 21.75 20.67
CA ALA A 10 9.14 22.96 19.85
C ALA A 10 7.91 23.26 18.97
N THR A 11 7.04 22.27 18.76
CA THR A 11 5.83 22.37 17.95
C THR A 11 4.59 22.08 18.80
N PRO A 12 3.43 22.71 18.49
CA PRO A 12 2.18 22.37 19.14
C PRO A 12 1.84 20.89 18.96
N TRP A 13 1.36 20.26 20.03
CA TRP A 13 0.80 18.91 19.96
C TRP A 13 -0.70 19.03 19.76
N VAL A 14 -1.21 18.30 18.78
CA VAL A 14 -2.63 18.26 18.45
C VAL A 14 -3.09 16.81 18.50
N GLU A 15 -4.17 16.55 19.20
CA GLU A 15 -4.88 15.28 19.11
C GLU A 15 -5.85 15.34 17.93
N VAL A 16 -5.81 14.32 17.09
CA VAL A 16 -6.78 14.12 16.02
C VAL A 16 -7.52 12.83 16.33
N ALA A 17 -8.83 12.94 16.54
CA ALA A 17 -9.71 11.81 16.81
C ALA A 17 -10.90 11.87 15.86
N ALA A 18 -11.19 10.77 15.18
CA ALA A 18 -12.40 10.63 14.39
C ALA A 18 -13.61 10.43 15.32
N THR A 19 -14.69 11.13 15.04
CA THR A 19 -15.96 11.09 15.78
C THR A 19 -17.05 10.41 14.95
N GLU A 20 -18.16 10.02 15.58
CA GLU A 20 -19.33 9.50 14.86
C GLU A 20 -19.85 10.50 13.81
N HIS A 21 -19.77 11.80 14.10
CA HIS A 21 -20.16 12.84 13.15
C HIS A 21 -19.29 12.84 11.89
N ASP A 22 -17.98 12.59 12.02
CA ASP A 22 -17.08 12.50 10.86
C ASP A 22 -17.45 11.31 9.96
N TRP A 23 -17.82 10.18 10.57
CA TRP A 23 -18.28 8.99 9.85
C TRP A 23 -19.63 9.23 9.16
N ASP A 24 -20.57 9.89 9.83
CA ASP A 24 -21.90 10.19 9.27
C ASP A 24 -21.83 11.20 8.11
N GLN A 25 -20.81 12.05 8.07
CA GLN A 25 -20.59 13.03 6.99
C GLN A 25 -19.69 12.52 5.86
N ALA A 26 -19.00 11.39 6.05
CA ALA A 26 -18.13 10.85 5.02
C ALA A 26 -18.94 10.39 3.79
N ASP A 27 -18.40 10.64 2.60
CA ASP A 27 -19.01 10.17 1.35
C ASP A 27 -19.15 8.63 1.39
N PRO A 28 -20.35 8.05 1.26
CA PRO A 28 -20.54 6.61 1.21
C PRO A 28 -19.67 5.92 0.15
N LYS A 29 -19.35 6.62 -0.95
CA LYS A 29 -18.48 6.12 -2.00
C LYS A 29 -17.02 6.00 -1.53
N LEU A 30 -16.55 6.94 -0.72
CA LEU A 30 -15.23 6.86 -0.09
C LEU A 30 -15.16 5.65 0.84
N LEU A 31 -16.16 5.50 1.72
CA LEU A 31 -16.20 4.41 2.70
C LEU A 31 -16.25 3.03 2.03
N THR A 32 -17.08 2.86 1.01
CA THR A 32 -17.18 1.61 0.25
C THR A 32 -15.92 1.32 -0.56
N SER A 33 -15.28 2.34 -1.13
CA SER A 33 -13.98 2.18 -1.81
C SER A 33 -12.88 1.75 -0.83
N MET A 34 -12.81 2.36 0.37
CA MET A 34 -11.89 1.95 1.42
C MET A 34 -12.12 0.50 1.83
N LEU A 35 -13.37 0.11 2.07
CA LEU A 35 -13.74 -1.27 2.41
C LEU A 35 -13.28 -2.27 1.35
N SER A 36 -13.55 -1.98 0.07
CA SER A 36 -13.13 -2.82 -1.05
C SER A 36 -11.61 -2.99 -1.11
N GLN A 37 -10.85 -1.90 -0.99
CA GLN A 37 -9.39 -1.98 -1.02
C GLN A 37 -8.85 -2.76 0.19
N LEU A 38 -9.38 -2.54 1.39
CA LEU A 38 -8.98 -3.29 2.60
C LEU A 38 -9.20 -4.79 2.42
N ALA A 39 -10.38 -5.19 1.94
CA ALA A 39 -10.71 -6.58 1.72
C ALA A 39 -9.83 -7.21 0.64
N LEU A 40 -9.64 -6.53 -0.50
CA LEU A 40 -8.80 -7.01 -1.60
C LEU A 40 -7.35 -7.19 -1.18
N ILE A 41 -6.77 -6.21 -0.48
CA ILE A 41 -5.39 -6.30 0.00
C ILE A 41 -5.25 -7.43 1.02
N ARG A 42 -6.18 -7.57 1.96
CA ARG A 42 -6.18 -8.67 2.93
C ARG A 42 -6.23 -10.04 2.23
N SER A 43 -7.19 -10.25 1.33
CA SER A 43 -7.32 -11.52 0.62
C SER A 43 -6.13 -11.82 -0.28
N PHE A 44 -5.55 -10.79 -0.92
CA PHE A 44 -4.31 -10.92 -1.70
C PHE A 44 -3.16 -11.42 -0.82
N GLU A 45 -2.96 -10.79 0.32
CA GLU A 45 -1.89 -11.12 1.28
C GLU A 45 -2.03 -12.53 1.86
N GLU A 46 -3.24 -12.92 2.23
CA GLU A 46 -3.54 -14.29 2.67
C GLU A 46 -3.19 -15.30 1.58
N TYR A 47 -3.50 -14.99 0.32
CA TYR A 47 -3.15 -15.84 -0.81
C TYR A 47 -1.64 -15.89 -1.07
N VAL A 48 -0.93 -14.77 -0.93
CA VAL A 48 0.55 -14.72 -0.96
C VAL A 48 1.13 -15.68 0.09
N LEU A 49 0.60 -15.70 1.32
CA LEU A 49 1.05 -16.63 2.35
C LEU A 49 0.76 -18.10 2.01
N ILE A 50 -0.37 -18.40 1.37
CA ILE A 50 -0.65 -19.75 0.86
C ILE A 50 0.39 -20.17 -0.19
N LEU A 51 0.75 -19.29 -1.12
CA LEU A 51 1.76 -19.56 -2.15
C LEU A 51 3.16 -19.70 -1.53
N ALA A 52 3.50 -18.88 -0.54
CA ALA A 52 4.74 -19.01 0.22
C ALA A 52 4.81 -20.38 0.92
N GLY A 53 3.74 -20.82 1.58
CA GLY A 53 3.64 -22.13 2.22
C GLY A 53 3.78 -23.31 1.25
N LYS A 54 3.48 -23.09 -0.03
CA LYS A 54 3.69 -24.06 -1.13
C LYS A 54 5.08 -23.97 -1.77
N GLY A 55 5.96 -23.07 -1.32
CA GLY A 55 7.28 -22.85 -1.90
C GLY A 55 7.26 -22.16 -3.27
N LEU A 56 6.18 -21.47 -3.61
CA LEU A 56 6.00 -20.79 -4.92
C LEU A 56 6.46 -19.33 -4.91
N ILE A 57 7.02 -18.85 -3.81
CA ILE A 57 7.58 -17.51 -3.67
C ILE A 57 9.08 -17.64 -3.41
N HIS A 58 9.87 -16.92 -4.20
CA HIS A 58 11.32 -16.91 -4.06
C HIS A 58 11.71 -15.95 -2.93
N GLY A 59 12.33 -16.48 -1.88
CA GLY A 59 12.72 -15.72 -0.69
C GLY A 59 11.55 -15.45 0.27
N PRO A 60 11.76 -14.60 1.30
CA PRO A 60 10.74 -14.34 2.29
C PRO A 60 9.56 -13.52 1.72
N ALA A 61 8.34 -13.96 2.03
CA ALA A 61 7.13 -13.20 1.78
C ALA A 61 6.94 -12.15 2.91
N HIS A 62 7.06 -10.87 2.57
CA HIS A 62 6.97 -9.77 3.54
C HIS A 62 5.53 -9.28 3.69
N SER A 63 4.69 -10.14 4.27
CA SER A 63 3.27 -9.81 4.39
C SER A 63 3.03 -8.52 5.18
N SER A 64 2.05 -7.76 4.71
CA SER A 64 1.55 -6.52 5.33
C SER A 64 0.17 -6.67 5.98
N ILE A 65 -0.25 -7.91 6.30
CA ILE A 65 -1.45 -8.19 7.08
C ILE A 65 -1.49 -7.36 8.37
N GLY A 66 -2.59 -6.62 8.55
CA GLY A 66 -2.84 -5.75 9.69
C GLY A 66 -2.41 -4.30 9.48
N GLN A 67 -1.79 -3.98 8.34
CA GLN A 67 -1.32 -2.63 8.01
C GLN A 67 -2.12 -1.98 6.87
N GLU A 68 -3.11 -2.69 6.31
CA GLU A 68 -3.87 -2.23 5.14
C GLU A 68 -4.61 -0.93 5.39
N GLY A 69 -5.11 -0.72 6.62
CA GLY A 69 -5.74 0.53 7.05
C GLY A 69 -4.85 1.75 6.85
N GLY A 70 -3.58 1.64 7.22
CA GLY A 70 -2.60 2.72 7.06
C GLY A 70 -2.31 3.03 5.59
N ALA A 71 -2.14 2.00 4.76
CA ALA A 71 -1.93 2.22 3.32
C ALA A 71 -3.16 2.79 2.63
N VAL A 72 -4.33 2.17 2.79
CA VAL A 72 -5.56 2.62 2.14
C VAL A 72 -5.89 4.04 2.58
N GLY A 73 -5.92 4.32 3.89
CA GLY A 73 -6.26 5.65 4.40
C GLY A 73 -5.32 6.77 3.92
N SER A 74 -4.02 6.48 3.78
CA SER A 74 -3.04 7.47 3.30
C SER A 74 -2.99 7.63 1.78
N ILE A 75 -3.47 6.63 1.02
CA ILE A 75 -3.33 6.58 -0.44
C ILE A 75 -4.65 6.83 -1.18
N ILE A 76 -5.81 6.62 -0.56
CA ILE A 76 -7.13 6.64 -1.22
C ILE A 76 -7.45 7.93 -1.97
N THR A 77 -6.81 9.05 -1.59
CA THR A 77 -6.98 10.37 -2.22
C THR A 77 -5.88 10.73 -3.23
N LEU A 78 -4.84 9.90 -3.35
CA LEU A 78 -3.72 10.16 -4.25
C LEU A 78 -4.06 9.81 -5.70
N THR A 79 -3.48 10.55 -6.62
CA THR A 79 -3.65 10.42 -8.07
C THR A 79 -2.42 9.82 -8.73
N GLY A 80 -2.45 9.55 -10.04
CA GLY A 80 -1.26 9.12 -10.79
C GLY A 80 -0.11 10.13 -10.81
N ALA A 81 -0.36 11.39 -10.44
CA ALA A 81 0.67 12.42 -10.33
C ALA A 81 1.43 12.37 -9.00
N ASP A 82 0.85 11.73 -7.98
CA ASP A 82 1.49 11.59 -6.67
C ASP A 82 2.36 10.33 -6.64
N GLU A 83 3.57 10.44 -6.11
CA GLU A 83 4.48 9.32 -5.98
C GLU A 83 4.50 8.76 -4.56
N VAL A 84 4.59 7.43 -4.45
CA VAL A 84 4.73 6.72 -3.18
C VAL A 84 5.91 5.77 -3.25
N ASN A 85 6.66 5.68 -2.16
CA ASN A 85 7.63 4.62 -1.94
C ASN A 85 7.37 3.92 -0.61
N GLY A 86 7.84 2.67 -0.53
CA GLY A 86 7.54 1.78 0.59
C GLY A 86 8.77 1.24 1.30
N SER A 87 8.53 0.64 2.46
CA SER A 87 9.52 -0.17 3.17
C SER A 87 9.54 -1.61 2.64
N HIS A 88 10.34 -2.48 3.25
CA HIS A 88 10.35 -3.93 2.99
C HIS A 88 8.97 -4.61 3.06
N ARG A 89 7.97 -4.02 3.72
CA ARG A 89 6.57 -4.49 3.78
C ARG A 89 5.64 -3.73 2.83
N GLY A 90 6.04 -3.48 1.60
CA GLY A 90 5.34 -2.53 0.72
C GLY A 90 4.13 -3.04 -0.08
N HIS A 91 3.68 -4.29 0.09
CA HIS A 91 2.59 -4.88 -0.73
C HIS A 91 1.30 -4.05 -0.65
N HIS A 92 0.79 -3.81 0.56
CA HIS A 92 -0.40 -2.98 0.79
C HIS A 92 -0.29 -1.57 0.18
N GLN A 93 0.86 -0.90 0.32
CA GLN A 93 1.09 0.43 -0.26
C GLN A 93 1.07 0.39 -1.79
N PHE A 94 1.75 -0.58 -2.39
CA PHE A 94 1.74 -0.79 -3.83
C PHE A 94 0.33 -1.07 -4.35
N LEU A 95 -0.40 -1.99 -3.70
CA LEU A 95 -1.74 -2.38 -4.11
C LEU A 95 -2.73 -1.23 -3.95
N ALA A 96 -2.75 -0.53 -2.82
CA ALA A 96 -3.61 0.63 -2.62
C ALA A 96 -3.37 1.69 -3.71
N LYS A 97 -2.09 1.96 -4.04
CA LYS A 97 -1.74 2.91 -5.08
C LYS A 97 -2.17 2.45 -6.47
N ALA A 98 -1.89 1.20 -6.82
CA ALA A 98 -2.25 0.63 -8.10
C ALA A 98 -3.78 0.57 -8.29
N LEU A 99 -4.53 0.19 -7.25
CA LEU A 99 -5.99 0.14 -7.26
C LEU A 99 -6.60 1.53 -7.40
N ALA A 100 -6.12 2.52 -6.64
CA ALA A 100 -6.56 3.91 -6.77
C ALA A 100 -6.26 4.49 -8.16
N TYR A 101 -5.14 4.09 -8.76
CA TYR A 101 -4.78 4.52 -10.11
C TYR A 101 -5.69 3.93 -11.20
N VAL A 102 -6.04 2.64 -11.12
CA VAL A 102 -6.88 2.00 -12.16
C VAL A 102 -8.38 2.20 -11.95
N GLU A 103 -8.82 2.43 -10.71
CA GLU A 103 -10.22 2.69 -10.34
C GLU A 103 -10.32 4.00 -9.52
N PRO A 104 -10.02 5.17 -10.12
CA PRO A 104 -10.04 6.45 -9.41
C PRO A 104 -11.45 6.85 -8.95
N ALA A 105 -12.48 6.26 -9.55
CA ALA A 105 -13.87 6.43 -9.11
C ALA A 105 -14.19 5.60 -7.84
N GLY A 106 -13.31 4.71 -7.41
CA GLY A 106 -13.54 3.76 -6.32
C GLY A 106 -14.07 2.41 -6.80
N ILE A 107 -13.94 1.41 -5.93
CA ILE A 107 -14.31 0.02 -6.22
C ILE A 107 -15.58 -0.32 -5.44
N ASP A 108 -16.66 -0.62 -6.16
CA ASP A 108 -17.92 -1.05 -5.55
C ASP A 108 -17.77 -2.46 -4.97
N PRO A 109 -17.98 -2.66 -3.65
CA PRO A 109 -17.84 -3.96 -3.00
C PRO A 109 -18.90 -4.99 -3.42
N THR A 110 -19.97 -4.55 -4.09
CA THR A 110 -21.08 -5.41 -4.53
C THR A 110 -20.98 -5.83 -5.99
N ALA A 111 -20.11 -5.19 -6.76
CA ALA A 111 -19.92 -5.45 -8.18
C ALA A 111 -18.81 -6.49 -8.42
N ASP A 112 -18.82 -7.09 -9.60
CA ASP A 112 -17.69 -7.89 -10.06
C ASP A 112 -16.43 -7.05 -10.23
N LEU A 113 -15.27 -7.61 -9.85
CA LEU A 113 -14.00 -6.95 -10.07
C LEU A 113 -13.78 -6.69 -11.56
N THR A 114 -13.46 -5.44 -11.88
CA THR A 114 -13.18 -5.02 -13.25
C THR A 114 -11.94 -5.74 -13.81
N PRO A 115 -11.80 -5.83 -15.14
CA PRO A 115 -10.60 -6.38 -15.75
C PRO A 115 -9.31 -5.68 -15.29
N ALA A 116 -9.36 -4.37 -15.04
CA ALA A 116 -8.22 -3.59 -14.60
C ALA A 116 -7.77 -3.98 -13.18
N VAL A 117 -8.71 -4.11 -12.23
CA VAL A 117 -8.42 -4.59 -10.88
C VAL A 117 -7.87 -6.02 -10.91
N ARG A 118 -8.48 -6.92 -11.70
CA ARG A 118 -7.98 -8.29 -11.84
C ARG A 118 -6.57 -8.34 -12.41
N GLU A 119 -6.25 -7.49 -13.38
CA GLU A 119 -4.89 -7.40 -13.92
C GLU A 119 -3.90 -6.89 -12.88
N VAL A 120 -4.27 -5.88 -12.07
CA VAL A 120 -3.42 -5.39 -10.98
C VAL A 120 -3.07 -6.52 -10.01
N LEU A 121 -4.07 -7.26 -9.53
CA LEU A 121 -3.87 -8.37 -8.60
C LEU A 121 -3.03 -9.49 -9.26
N THR A 122 -3.36 -9.87 -10.49
CA THR A 122 -2.67 -10.95 -11.20
C THR A 122 -1.20 -10.62 -11.47
N ARG A 123 -0.90 -9.41 -11.95
CA ARG A 123 0.48 -8.97 -12.22
C ARG A 123 1.29 -8.80 -10.94
N SER A 124 0.67 -8.34 -9.85
CA SER A 124 1.33 -8.25 -8.55
C SER A 124 1.71 -9.63 -8.02
N LEU A 125 0.79 -10.60 -8.06
CA LEU A 125 1.11 -11.99 -7.71
C LEU A 125 2.19 -12.58 -8.63
N ALA A 126 2.10 -12.34 -9.93
CA ALA A 126 3.12 -12.79 -10.88
C ALA A 126 4.51 -12.23 -10.55
N GLU A 127 4.59 -10.95 -10.18
CA GLU A 127 5.85 -10.34 -9.75
C GLU A 127 6.39 -11.00 -8.47
N ILE A 128 5.53 -11.17 -7.46
CA ILE A 128 5.90 -11.82 -6.18
C ILE A 128 6.39 -13.25 -6.38
N CYS A 129 5.76 -14.01 -7.29
CA CYS A 129 6.17 -15.37 -7.65
C CYS A 129 7.41 -15.44 -8.57
N GLY A 130 7.95 -14.29 -9.02
CA GLY A 130 9.10 -14.25 -9.91
C GLY A 130 8.79 -14.60 -11.37
N LEU A 131 7.54 -14.40 -11.81
CA LEU A 131 7.08 -14.69 -13.16
C LEU A 131 7.25 -13.48 -14.09
N ALA A 132 7.55 -13.74 -15.36
CA ALA A 132 7.83 -12.71 -16.37
C ALA A 132 6.66 -11.73 -16.64
N ARG A 133 5.42 -12.11 -16.27
CA ARG A 133 4.22 -11.26 -16.41
C ARG A 133 4.14 -10.15 -15.34
N GLY A 134 4.96 -10.22 -14.29
CA GLY A 134 5.02 -9.20 -13.24
C GLY A 134 5.47 -7.83 -13.76
N TYR A 135 5.24 -6.79 -12.96
CA TYR A 135 5.57 -5.40 -13.32
C TYR A 135 7.05 -5.17 -13.65
N CYS A 136 7.94 -5.89 -12.98
CA CYS A 136 9.39 -5.84 -13.17
C CYS A 136 9.91 -7.15 -13.77
N ARG A 137 9.06 -7.89 -14.49
CA ARG A 137 9.36 -9.20 -15.10
C ARG A 137 9.79 -10.25 -14.06
N GLY A 138 9.23 -10.18 -12.84
CA GLY A 138 9.53 -11.11 -11.75
C GLY A 138 10.86 -10.86 -11.04
N ARG A 139 11.59 -9.80 -11.40
CA ARG A 139 12.92 -9.50 -10.82
C ARG A 139 12.85 -8.73 -9.52
N GLY A 140 11.78 -7.96 -9.29
CA GLY A 140 11.54 -7.29 -8.03
C GLY A 140 11.08 -8.27 -6.94
N GLY A 141 10.42 -9.36 -7.36
CA GLY A 141 10.02 -10.43 -6.48
C GLY A 141 9.05 -9.96 -5.40
N SER A 142 9.06 -10.65 -4.25
CA SER A 142 8.21 -10.26 -3.12
C SER A 142 8.59 -8.91 -2.53
N MET A 143 9.81 -8.40 -2.69
CA MET A 143 10.20 -7.18 -1.97
C MET A 143 9.93 -5.94 -2.80
N HIS A 144 10.37 -5.90 -4.06
CA HIS A 144 10.53 -4.68 -4.85
C HIS A 144 9.47 -4.47 -5.95
N LEU A 145 8.19 -4.55 -5.59
CA LEU A 145 7.08 -4.19 -6.48
C LEU A 145 7.18 -2.70 -6.87
N GLN A 146 7.20 -2.41 -8.17
CA GLN A 146 7.25 -1.05 -8.72
C GLN A 146 6.33 -0.94 -9.94
N TRP A 147 5.62 0.18 -10.05
CA TRP A 147 4.84 0.54 -11.22
C TRP A 147 4.83 2.08 -11.37
N LYS A 148 5.72 2.59 -12.22
CA LYS A 148 5.99 4.03 -12.33
C LYS A 148 4.80 4.82 -12.84
N GLU A 149 4.05 4.26 -13.78
CA GLU A 149 2.87 4.90 -14.36
C GLU A 149 1.78 5.13 -13.31
N ALA A 150 1.70 4.27 -12.29
CA ALA A 150 0.80 4.46 -11.15
C ALA A 150 1.43 5.29 -10.03
N GLY A 151 2.63 5.85 -10.19
CA GLY A 151 3.35 6.55 -9.12
C GLY A 151 3.84 5.64 -7.98
N ALA A 152 3.87 4.32 -8.17
CA ALA A 152 4.40 3.38 -7.19
C ALA A 152 5.89 3.15 -7.44
N MET A 153 6.74 3.93 -6.79
CA MET A 153 8.17 4.07 -7.12
C MET A 153 9.05 2.94 -6.61
N GLY A 154 8.48 1.98 -5.88
CA GLY A 154 9.18 0.81 -5.38
C GLY A 154 9.36 0.83 -3.87
N THR A 155 9.99 -0.22 -3.38
CA THR A 155 10.25 -0.41 -1.95
C THR A 155 11.74 -0.52 -1.69
N ASN A 156 12.14 -0.21 -0.46
CA ASN A 156 13.52 -0.34 -0.02
C ASN A 156 13.66 -1.32 1.17
N ALA A 157 14.61 -2.24 1.06
CA ALA A 157 14.99 -3.16 2.13
C ALA A 157 15.72 -2.47 3.29
N ILE A 158 16.43 -1.38 2.98
CA ILE A 158 17.25 -0.63 3.93
C ILE A 158 16.36 0.29 4.74
N VAL A 159 16.36 0.09 6.06
CA VAL A 159 15.61 0.92 7.01
C VAL A 159 16.05 2.38 6.85
N GLY A 160 15.09 3.27 6.65
CA GLY A 160 15.33 4.69 6.40
C GLY A 160 15.78 5.04 4.97
N GLY A 161 16.12 4.05 4.14
CA GLY A 161 16.63 4.28 2.77
C GLY A 161 15.60 4.87 1.80
N GLY A 162 14.30 4.73 2.08
CA GLY A 162 13.23 5.33 1.27
C GLY A 162 13.09 6.85 1.46
N VAL A 163 13.42 7.39 2.63
CA VAL A 163 13.22 8.82 2.94
C VAL A 163 13.97 9.75 1.99
N PRO A 164 15.29 9.59 1.75
CA PRO A 164 16.00 10.46 0.80
C PRO A 164 15.55 10.26 -0.64
N GLN A 165 15.07 9.05 -1.00
CA GLN A 165 14.52 8.81 -2.34
C GLN A 165 13.21 9.58 -2.55
N ALA A 166 12.32 9.57 -1.55
CA ALA A 166 11.08 10.34 -1.60
C ALA A 166 11.33 11.84 -1.73
N ALA A 167 12.35 12.37 -1.04
CA ALA A 167 12.76 13.76 -1.20
C ALA A 167 13.27 14.06 -2.63
N GLY A 168 14.00 13.13 -3.24
CA GLY A 168 14.46 13.26 -4.62
C GLY A 168 13.35 13.11 -5.67
N PHE A 169 12.32 12.31 -5.40
CA PHE A 169 11.12 12.19 -6.23
C PHE A 169 10.26 13.46 -6.20
N ALA A 170 10.22 14.14 -5.07
CA ALA A 170 9.45 15.38 -4.89
C ALA A 170 10.14 16.64 -5.45
N TRP A 171 11.40 16.54 -5.88
CA TRP A 171 12.21 17.66 -6.36
C TRP A 171 12.14 17.83 -7.88
#